data_AF-A0A9X3RXR5-F1
#
_entry.id   AF-A0A9X3RXR5-F1
#
_cell.length_a   1.000
_cell.length_b   1.000
_cell.length_c   1.000
_cell.angle_alpha   90.00
_cell.angle_beta   90.00
_cell.angle_gamma   90.00
#
_symmetry.space_group_name_H-M   'P 1'
#
loop_
_entity.id
_entity.type
_entity.pdbx_description
1 polymer ?
#
loop_
_entity_poly.entity_id
_entity_poly.type
_entity_poly.pdbx_seq_one_letter_code
_entity_poly.pdbx_strand_id
1 'polypeptide(L)'
;MSNSGSRRAPTTPTNASRAGGKDHRGWRLGPGTVPKPYTPPEVPEGEINTTDLDSRMVKGQHGFLQGYNAQAAANEHQIVIAAEIEVISPDFGHLERTVAAVRRELTAAGITELPSVVVADSGYWHTKQIHRLTGDGIPVLIRPESGLRTTPRPGWRGGIYDFMRNVLATEHGKALYKQRQHIIESVFGNTKHNRGITRFHRRGRTAVRTEWRLCMATHNLLKLHNHQLANTAA
;
A
#
# COMPACT_ATOMS: atom_id res chain seq x y z
N MET A 1 9.71 -3.37 0.39
CA MET A 1 11.19 -3.52 0.52
C MET A 1 11.52 -5.01 0.44
N SER A 2 12.67 -5.38 -0.13
CA SER A 2 13.01 -6.78 -0.46
C SER A 2 13.58 -7.57 0.73
N ASN A 3 13.42 -8.90 0.74
CA ASN A 3 14.07 -9.83 1.70
C ASN A 3 14.57 -11.14 1.03
N SER A 4 15.30 -11.03 -0.08
CA SER A 4 15.48 -12.13 -1.04
C SER A 4 16.48 -13.23 -0.67
N GLY A 5 16.00 -14.49 -0.81
CA GLY A 5 16.70 -15.69 -1.24
C GLY A 5 15.65 -16.71 -1.73
N SER A 6 15.53 -16.95 -3.04
CA SER A 6 14.53 -17.89 -3.61
C SER A 6 15.09 -18.70 -4.78
N ARG A 7 14.59 -19.94 -4.95
CA ARG A 7 14.81 -20.78 -6.14
C ARG A 7 13.50 -20.86 -6.94
N ARG A 8 13.59 -20.71 -8.26
CA ARG A 8 12.46 -20.70 -9.20
C ARG A 8 11.95 -22.11 -9.50
N ALA A 9 10.65 -22.26 -9.68
CA ALA A 9 10.02 -23.32 -10.46
C ALA A 9 8.86 -22.73 -11.29
N PRO A 10 8.60 -23.23 -12.52
CA PRO A 10 7.66 -22.60 -13.46
C PRO A 10 6.19 -22.72 -13.01
N THR A 11 5.39 -21.68 -13.28
CA THR A 11 3.97 -21.55 -12.92
C THR A 11 3.02 -22.21 -13.95
N THR A 12 2.07 -23.03 -13.49
CA THR A 12 0.96 -23.59 -14.28
C THR A 12 -0.36 -22.86 -13.93
N PRO A 13 -1.30 -22.62 -14.86
CA PRO A 13 -2.50 -21.81 -14.57
C PRO A 13 -3.69 -22.60 -13.97
N THR A 14 -4.44 -21.93 -13.08
CA THR A 14 -5.62 -22.41 -12.31
C THR A 14 -6.96 -22.44 -13.10
N ASN A 15 -7.93 -23.21 -12.58
CA ASN A 15 -9.22 -23.57 -13.22
C ASN A 15 -10.18 -22.44 -13.58
N ALA A 16 -10.11 -21.28 -12.94
CA ALA A 16 -11.05 -20.20 -13.20
C ALA A 16 -10.96 -19.66 -14.65
N SER A 17 -9.82 -19.88 -15.31
CA SER A 17 -9.56 -19.46 -16.70
C SER A 17 -10.19 -20.37 -17.76
N ARG A 18 -10.73 -21.55 -17.39
CA ARG A 18 -11.10 -22.61 -18.34
C ARG A 18 -12.60 -22.77 -18.62
N ALA A 19 -13.47 -22.07 -17.88
CA ALA A 19 -14.92 -22.02 -18.17
C ALA A 19 -15.25 -21.32 -19.51
N GLY A 20 -14.31 -20.57 -20.08
CA GLY A 20 -14.46 -19.88 -21.37
C GLY A 20 -13.99 -20.66 -22.60
N GLY A 21 -13.77 -21.98 -22.47
CA GLY A 21 -13.29 -22.82 -23.58
C GLY A 21 -11.90 -22.42 -24.07
N LYS A 22 -10.99 -22.05 -23.17
CA LYS A 22 -9.62 -21.65 -23.48
C LYS A 22 -8.58 -22.56 -22.83
N ASP A 23 -7.47 -22.81 -23.50
CA ASP A 23 -6.34 -23.59 -22.99
C ASP A 23 -5.46 -22.81 -21.99
N HIS A 24 -4.43 -23.45 -21.45
CA HIS A 24 -3.46 -22.85 -20.52
C HIS A 24 -2.65 -21.67 -21.11
N ARG A 25 -2.70 -21.48 -22.44
CA ARG A 25 -2.04 -20.40 -23.17
C ARG A 25 -3.06 -19.34 -23.65
N GLY A 26 -4.34 -19.49 -23.30
CA GLY A 26 -5.42 -18.55 -23.65
C GLY A 26 -6.07 -18.78 -25.03
N TRP A 27 -5.73 -19.85 -25.73
CA TRP A 27 -6.26 -20.20 -27.07
C TRP A 27 -7.61 -20.89 -26.95
N ARG A 28 -8.56 -20.59 -27.84
CA ARG A 28 -9.89 -21.22 -27.83
C ARG A 28 -9.77 -22.71 -28.22
N LEU A 29 -10.40 -23.56 -27.41
CA LEU A 29 -10.53 -25.00 -27.66
C LEU A 29 -11.47 -25.23 -28.85
N GLY A 30 -11.16 -26.22 -29.70
CA GLY A 30 -11.98 -26.59 -30.85
C GLY A 30 -13.37 -27.13 -30.45
N PRO A 31 -14.35 -27.13 -31.39
CA PRO A 31 -15.69 -27.65 -31.14
C PRO A 31 -15.64 -29.13 -30.71
N GLY A 32 -16.29 -29.47 -29.59
CA GLY A 32 -16.39 -30.85 -29.08
C GLY A 32 -15.31 -31.28 -28.08
N THR A 33 -14.32 -30.44 -27.79
CA THR A 33 -13.26 -30.78 -26.82
C THR A 33 -13.69 -30.48 -25.39
N VAL A 34 -13.97 -31.52 -24.60
CA VAL A 34 -14.26 -31.39 -23.16
C VAL A 34 -12.94 -31.15 -22.41
N PRO A 35 -12.79 -30.07 -21.61
CA PRO A 35 -11.59 -29.85 -20.82
C PRO A 35 -11.37 -31.02 -19.86
N LYS A 36 -10.16 -31.58 -19.81
CA LYS A 36 -9.82 -32.62 -18.83
C LYS A 36 -10.11 -32.10 -17.40
N PRO A 37 -10.73 -32.91 -16.52
CA PRO A 37 -10.97 -32.54 -15.14
C PRO A 37 -9.66 -32.11 -14.49
N TYR A 38 -9.69 -31.00 -13.76
CA TYR A 38 -8.52 -30.57 -13.02
C TYR A 38 -8.36 -31.41 -11.77
N THR A 39 -7.20 -32.03 -11.67
CA THR A 39 -6.71 -32.62 -10.45
C THR A 39 -5.83 -31.58 -9.76
N PRO A 40 -6.16 -31.14 -8.53
CA PRO A 40 -5.24 -30.34 -7.75
C PRO A 40 -3.92 -31.11 -7.58
N PRO A 41 -2.76 -30.47 -7.78
CA PRO A 41 -1.49 -31.12 -7.48
C PRO A 41 -1.39 -31.46 -5.98
N GLU A 42 -0.76 -32.58 -5.65
CA GLU A 42 -0.60 -33.04 -4.25
C GLU A 42 0.17 -32.04 -3.37
N VAL A 43 1.02 -31.23 -3.99
CA VAL A 43 1.71 -30.10 -3.36
C VAL A 43 1.11 -28.80 -3.92
N PRO A 44 0.66 -27.86 -3.08
CA PRO A 44 0.17 -26.56 -3.54
C PRO A 44 1.25 -25.87 -4.39
N GLU A 45 0.90 -25.50 -5.62
CA GLU A 45 1.76 -24.67 -6.46
C GLU A 45 1.96 -23.29 -5.81
N GLY A 46 3.22 -22.91 -5.58
CA GLY A 46 3.56 -21.59 -5.04
C GLY A 46 5.05 -21.45 -4.77
N GLU A 47 5.62 -20.30 -5.13
CA GLU A 47 6.98 -19.95 -4.72
C GLU A 47 6.93 -19.47 -3.25
N ILE A 48 7.35 -20.34 -2.33
CA ILE A 48 7.59 -19.96 -0.94
C ILE A 48 9.04 -19.56 -0.75
N ASN A 49 9.27 -18.46 -0.03
CA ASN A 49 10.62 -18.13 0.41
C ASN A 49 10.98 -19.05 1.58
N THR A 50 11.90 -19.98 1.34
CA THR A 50 12.36 -20.94 2.35
C THR A 50 13.15 -20.30 3.48
N THR A 51 13.65 -19.08 3.29
CA THR A 51 14.45 -18.35 4.28
C THR A 51 13.64 -17.34 5.09
N ASP A 52 12.47 -16.93 4.62
CA ASP A 52 11.54 -16.07 5.35
C ASP A 52 10.10 -16.42 4.97
N LEU A 53 9.50 -17.32 5.77
CA LEU A 53 8.17 -17.90 5.54
C LEU A 53 7.05 -16.85 5.60
N ASP A 54 7.29 -15.73 6.25
CA ASP A 54 6.34 -14.62 6.33
C ASP A 54 6.43 -13.70 5.11
N SER A 55 7.50 -13.74 4.32
CA SER A 55 7.58 -12.88 3.13
C SER A 55 6.60 -13.31 2.04
N ARG A 56 6.12 -12.36 1.25
CA ARG A 56 5.20 -12.62 0.12
C ARG A 56 5.67 -11.88 -1.13
N MET A 57 5.05 -12.22 -2.25
CA MET A 57 5.30 -11.53 -3.50
C MET A 57 4.60 -10.16 -3.48
N VAL A 58 5.39 -9.10 -3.43
CA VAL A 58 4.94 -7.69 -3.37
C VAL A 58 5.22 -7.03 -4.70
N LYS A 59 4.28 -6.21 -5.18
CA LYS A 59 4.49 -5.43 -6.41
C LYS A 59 5.49 -4.31 -6.14
N GLY A 60 6.62 -4.32 -6.83
CA GLY A 60 7.60 -3.24 -6.88
C GLY A 60 7.45 -2.37 -8.14
N GLN A 61 8.37 -1.41 -8.31
CA GLN A 61 8.42 -0.57 -9.51
C GLN A 61 8.88 -1.36 -10.75
N HIS A 62 9.81 -2.31 -10.59
CA HIS A 62 10.38 -3.12 -11.67
C HIS A 62 9.94 -4.58 -11.60
N GLY A 63 8.63 -4.80 -11.43
CA GLY A 63 8.05 -6.14 -11.32
C GLY A 63 7.79 -6.56 -9.88
N PHE A 64 7.67 -7.87 -9.65
CA PHE A 64 7.37 -8.41 -8.34
C PHE A 64 8.64 -8.72 -7.55
N LEU A 65 8.64 -8.39 -6.27
CA LEU A 65 9.73 -8.66 -5.34
C LEU A 65 9.23 -9.46 -4.15
N GLN A 66 10.02 -10.44 -3.71
CA GLN A 66 9.76 -11.15 -2.46
C GLN A 66 10.09 -10.22 -1.28
N GLY A 67 9.10 -9.92 -0.44
CA GLY A 67 9.31 -9.05 0.70
C GLY A 67 8.01 -8.68 1.40
N TYR A 68 8.00 -7.45 1.92
CA TYR A 68 6.89 -6.91 2.69
C TYR A 68 6.42 -5.58 2.11
N ASN A 69 5.12 -5.34 2.26
CA ASN A 69 4.51 -4.07 1.92
C ASN A 69 4.63 -3.12 3.13
N ALA A 70 5.54 -2.16 3.02
CA ALA A 70 5.86 -1.21 4.08
C ALA A 70 4.95 0.01 3.97
N GLN A 71 4.16 0.24 5.01
CA GLN A 71 3.21 1.33 5.09
C GLN A 71 3.68 2.39 6.09
N ALA A 72 3.45 3.66 5.75
CA ALA A 72 3.71 4.78 6.63
C ALA A 72 2.61 5.83 6.46
N ALA A 73 2.24 6.48 7.56
CA ALA A 73 1.38 7.64 7.59
C ALA A 73 2.13 8.80 8.26
N ALA A 74 2.16 9.95 7.59
CA ALA A 74 2.86 11.13 8.06
C ALA A 74 1.98 12.38 7.94
N ASN A 75 2.27 13.38 8.76
CA ASN A 75 1.60 14.69 8.70
C ASN A 75 2.26 15.62 7.66
N GLU A 76 1.72 16.83 7.53
CA GLU A 76 2.18 17.91 6.66
C GLU A 76 3.64 18.33 6.89
N HIS A 77 4.17 18.10 8.09
CA HIS A 77 5.56 18.36 8.43
C HIS A 77 6.49 17.18 8.13
N GLN A 78 5.99 16.12 7.49
CA GLN A 78 6.70 14.87 7.20
C GLN A 78 7.13 14.11 8.47
N ILE A 79 6.44 14.32 9.58
CA ILE A 79 6.59 13.52 10.79
C ILE A 79 5.76 12.26 10.62
N VAL A 80 6.42 11.10 10.65
CA VAL A 80 5.76 9.80 10.54
C VAL A 80 5.06 9.49 11.86
N ILE A 81 3.74 9.38 11.83
CA ILE A 81 2.92 9.07 13.00
C ILE A 81 2.79 7.56 13.18
N ALA A 82 2.58 6.82 12.09
CA ALA A 82 2.44 5.36 12.13
C ALA A 82 3.25 4.69 11.02
N ALA A 83 3.80 3.52 11.35
CA ALA A 83 4.58 2.70 10.43
C ALA A 83 4.25 1.21 10.67
N GLU A 84 3.72 0.56 9.63
CA GLU A 84 3.21 -0.81 9.69
C GLU A 84 3.75 -1.65 8.54
N ILE A 85 3.71 -2.97 8.73
CA ILE A 85 4.10 -3.95 7.72
C ILE A 85 2.91 -4.84 7.40
N GLU A 86 2.62 -4.93 6.11
CA GLU A 86 1.63 -5.84 5.55
C GLU A 86 2.27 -6.91 4.69
N VAL A 87 1.57 -8.04 4.65
CA VAL A 87 2.03 -9.27 3.99
C VAL A 87 1.18 -9.60 2.76
N ILE A 88 0.07 -8.89 2.56
CA ILE A 88 -0.87 -9.15 1.46
C ILE A 88 -0.64 -8.10 0.37
N SER A 89 -0.73 -8.53 -0.89
CA SER A 89 -0.69 -7.68 -2.08
C SER A 89 -2.06 -7.84 -2.76
N PRO A 90 -2.88 -6.80 -2.96
CA PRO A 90 -2.59 -5.35 -3.07
C PRO A 90 -3.02 -4.49 -1.86
N ASP A 91 -2.68 -3.18 -1.87
CA ASP A 91 -3.03 -2.14 -0.85
C ASP A 91 -4.54 -1.98 -0.53
N PHE A 92 -5.38 -2.70 -1.27
CA PHE A 92 -6.81 -2.74 -1.10
C PHE A 92 -7.16 -3.25 0.31
N GLY A 93 -7.84 -2.42 1.10
CA GLY A 93 -8.27 -2.77 2.45
C GLY A 93 -7.30 -2.39 3.57
N HIS A 94 -6.18 -1.72 3.29
CA HIS A 94 -5.22 -1.33 4.33
C HIS A 94 -5.48 0.05 4.95
N LEU A 95 -6.42 0.84 4.40
CA LEU A 95 -6.66 2.22 4.84
C LEU A 95 -7.08 2.30 6.32
N GLU A 96 -8.14 1.58 6.70
CA GLU A 96 -8.63 1.58 8.09
C GLU A 96 -7.55 1.13 9.06
N ARG A 97 -6.73 0.14 8.67
CA ARG A 97 -5.67 -0.38 9.53
C ARG A 97 -4.58 0.66 9.77
N THR A 98 -4.17 1.37 8.72
CA THR A 98 -3.20 2.47 8.84
C THR A 98 -3.78 3.60 9.69
N VAL A 99 -5.04 4.00 9.48
CA VAL A 99 -5.69 5.05 10.28
C VAL A 99 -5.87 4.63 11.74
N ALA A 100 -6.23 3.38 12.00
CA ALA A 100 -6.31 2.84 13.36
C ALA A 100 -4.93 2.84 14.04
N ALA A 101 -3.86 2.54 13.30
CA ALA A 101 -2.50 2.68 13.81
C ALA A 101 -2.19 4.14 14.15
N VAL A 102 -2.49 5.10 13.27
CA VAL A 102 -2.33 6.54 13.54
C VAL A 102 -3.07 6.94 14.83
N ARG A 103 -4.35 6.59 14.96
CA ARG A 103 -5.14 6.90 16.16
C ARG A 103 -4.49 6.35 17.43
N ARG A 104 -4.07 5.09 17.40
CA ARG A 104 -3.38 4.46 18.55
C ARG A 104 -2.10 5.21 18.93
N GLU A 105 -1.25 5.55 17.94
CA GLU A 105 0.01 6.26 18.23
C GLU A 105 -0.25 7.69 18.73
N LEU A 106 -1.25 8.39 18.19
CA LEU A 106 -1.67 9.72 18.68
C LEU A 106 -2.17 9.65 20.12
N THR A 107 -3.06 8.70 20.43
CA THR A 107 -3.55 8.48 21.80
C THR A 107 -2.42 8.14 22.77
N ALA A 108 -1.47 7.29 22.35
CA ALA A 108 -0.29 6.95 23.16
C ALA A 108 0.61 8.17 23.43
N ALA A 109 0.61 9.15 22.52
CA ALA A 109 1.30 10.43 22.69
C ALA A 109 0.48 11.48 23.48
N GLY A 110 -0.74 11.14 23.95
CA GLY A 110 -1.62 12.06 24.65
C GLY A 110 -2.38 13.04 23.75
N ILE A 111 -2.36 12.83 22.43
CA ILE A 111 -3.06 13.65 21.43
C ILE A 111 -4.45 13.05 21.22
N THR A 112 -5.49 13.87 21.44
CA THR A 112 -6.90 13.42 21.38
C THR A 112 -7.60 13.88 20.11
N GLU A 113 -7.01 14.84 19.42
CA GLU A 113 -7.46 15.38 18.15
C GLU A 113 -7.39 14.31 17.06
N LEU A 114 -8.50 14.16 16.33
CA LEU A 114 -8.53 13.31 15.15
C LEU A 114 -7.87 14.01 13.96
N PRO A 115 -7.30 13.25 13.00
CA PRO A 115 -6.84 13.81 11.75
C PRO A 115 -7.98 14.56 11.04
N SER A 116 -7.73 15.81 10.67
CA SER A 116 -8.73 16.65 9.96
C SER A 116 -9.10 16.08 8.59
N VAL A 117 -8.14 15.45 7.91
CA VAL A 117 -8.35 14.74 6.65
C VAL A 117 -7.27 13.67 6.47
N VAL A 118 -7.67 12.51 5.96
CA VAL A 118 -6.74 11.45 5.53
C VAL A 118 -6.66 11.46 4.02
N VAL A 119 -5.46 11.67 3.48
CA VAL A 119 -5.22 11.65 2.03
C VAL A 119 -4.39 10.41 1.66
N ALA A 120 -4.86 9.59 0.72
CA ALA A 120 -4.17 8.35 0.33
C ALA A 120 -4.16 8.11 -1.19
N ASP A 121 -3.34 7.14 -1.63
CA ASP A 121 -3.26 6.78 -3.05
C ASP A 121 -4.54 6.08 -3.53
N SER A 122 -4.77 6.12 -4.83
CA SER A 122 -5.75 5.31 -5.55
C SER A 122 -5.71 3.81 -5.22
N GLY A 123 -4.54 3.27 -4.82
CA GLY A 123 -4.43 1.89 -4.34
C GLY A 123 -5.24 1.59 -3.07
N TYR A 124 -5.54 2.62 -2.28
CA TYR A 124 -6.34 2.54 -1.06
C TYR A 124 -7.85 2.72 -1.29
N TRP A 125 -8.29 2.87 -2.55
CA TRP A 125 -9.70 3.07 -2.85
C TRP A 125 -10.54 1.85 -2.44
N HIS A 126 -11.29 2.00 -1.34
CA HIS A 126 -12.20 0.99 -0.83
C HIS A 126 -13.43 1.62 -0.21
N THR A 127 -14.55 1.65 -0.95
CA THR A 127 -15.79 2.37 -0.58
C THR A 127 -16.26 2.10 0.84
N LYS A 128 -16.31 0.84 1.30
CA LYS A 128 -16.75 0.53 2.68
C LYS A 128 -15.83 1.14 3.74
N GLN A 129 -14.51 1.18 3.51
CA GLN A 129 -13.55 1.73 4.46
C GLN A 129 -13.64 3.24 4.52
N ILE A 130 -13.77 3.87 3.35
CA ILE A 130 -13.98 5.32 3.25
C ILE A 130 -15.25 5.72 4.02
N HIS A 131 -16.36 5.01 3.81
CA HIS A 131 -17.61 5.29 4.53
C HIS A 131 -17.48 5.12 6.04
N ARG A 132 -16.83 4.05 6.53
CA ARG A 132 -16.64 3.87 7.98
C ARG A 132 -15.79 4.99 8.58
N LEU A 133 -14.65 5.30 7.96
CA LEU A 133 -13.79 6.38 8.43
C LEU A 133 -14.47 7.74 8.42
N THR A 134 -15.24 8.04 7.36
CA THR A 134 -16.01 9.28 7.28
C THR A 134 -17.14 9.31 8.32
N GLY A 135 -17.78 8.16 8.59
CA GLY A 135 -18.77 7.99 9.66
C GLY A 135 -18.17 8.17 11.06
N ASP A 136 -16.91 7.80 11.25
CA ASP A 136 -16.12 8.04 12.47
C ASP A 136 -15.61 9.50 12.58
N GLY A 137 -16.03 10.39 11.67
CA GLY A 137 -15.66 11.81 11.70
C GLY A 137 -14.28 12.11 11.09
N ILE A 138 -13.70 11.18 10.32
CA ILE A 138 -12.41 11.37 9.64
C ILE A 138 -12.65 11.46 8.13
N PRO A 139 -12.69 12.68 7.54
CA PRO A 139 -12.78 12.85 6.11
C PRO A 139 -11.62 12.15 5.39
N VAL A 140 -11.94 11.46 4.29
CA VAL A 140 -10.96 10.74 3.49
C VAL A 140 -10.97 11.28 2.06
N LEU A 141 -9.78 11.53 1.51
CA LEU A 141 -9.57 12.02 0.16
C LEU A 141 -8.67 11.06 -0.62
N ILE A 142 -9.26 10.31 -1.56
CA ILE A 142 -8.56 9.30 -2.37
C ILE A 142 -8.97 9.44 -3.82
N ARG A 143 -8.01 9.47 -4.74
CA ARG A 143 -8.34 9.45 -6.17
C ARG A 143 -8.90 8.08 -6.57
N PRO A 144 -10.11 7.98 -7.14
CA PRO A 144 -10.68 6.69 -7.53
C PRO A 144 -9.95 6.00 -8.68
N GLU A 145 -9.33 6.78 -9.58
CA GLU A 145 -8.53 6.23 -10.67
C GLU A 145 -7.04 6.23 -10.38
N SER A 146 -6.38 5.12 -10.73
CA SER A 146 -4.93 5.02 -10.80
C SER A 146 -4.39 5.70 -12.07
N GLY A 147 -3.31 6.47 -11.94
CA GLY A 147 -2.55 7.05 -13.06
C GLY A 147 -3.04 8.41 -13.56
N LEU A 148 -2.64 8.80 -14.78
CA LEU A 148 -2.92 10.09 -15.41
C LEU A 148 -4.34 10.23 -15.99
N ARG A 149 -5.25 9.28 -15.74
CA ARG A 149 -6.60 9.32 -16.32
C ARG A 149 -7.36 10.54 -15.82
N THR A 150 -7.63 11.47 -16.73
CA THR A 150 -8.51 12.63 -16.51
C THR A 150 -9.98 12.25 -16.66
N THR A 151 -10.26 11.24 -17.48
CA THR A 151 -11.63 10.78 -17.76
C THR A 151 -12.12 9.75 -16.75
N PRO A 152 -13.43 9.72 -16.45
CA PRO A 152 -14.04 8.70 -15.60
C PRO A 152 -13.73 7.27 -16.05
N ARG A 153 -13.78 6.33 -15.12
CA ARG A 153 -13.71 4.90 -15.45
C ARG A 153 -15.05 4.46 -16.07
N PRO A 154 -15.06 3.76 -17.21
CA PRO A 154 -16.28 3.24 -17.79
C PRO A 154 -17.03 2.35 -16.80
N GLY A 155 -18.34 2.57 -16.64
CA GLY A 155 -19.19 1.82 -15.72
C GLY A 155 -19.15 2.27 -14.26
N TRP A 156 -18.29 3.23 -13.90
CA TRP A 156 -18.26 3.82 -12.56
C TRP A 156 -18.97 5.18 -12.61
N ARG A 157 -20.13 5.28 -11.95
CA ARG A 157 -20.93 6.50 -11.86
C ARG A 157 -21.67 6.55 -10.53
N GLY A 158 -21.96 7.75 -10.06
CA GLY A 158 -22.80 8.02 -8.90
C GLY A 158 -22.11 7.85 -7.55
N GLY A 159 -22.83 8.25 -6.50
CA GLY A 159 -22.46 8.05 -5.11
C GLY A 159 -21.10 8.64 -4.74
N ILE A 160 -20.33 7.87 -3.96
CA ILE A 160 -19.02 8.29 -3.45
C ILE A 160 -17.99 8.55 -4.56
N TYR A 161 -18.15 7.89 -5.71
CA TYR A 161 -17.23 8.04 -6.84
C TYR A 161 -17.32 9.45 -7.43
N ASP A 162 -18.52 9.89 -7.78
CA ASP A 162 -18.74 11.25 -8.32
C ASP A 162 -18.47 12.31 -7.25
N PHE A 163 -18.91 12.07 -6.01
CA PHE A 163 -18.61 12.96 -4.88
C PHE A 163 -17.09 13.20 -4.75
N MET A 164 -16.29 12.14 -4.71
CA MET A 164 -14.83 12.29 -4.55
C MET A 164 -14.18 12.98 -5.74
N ARG A 165 -14.64 12.70 -6.98
CA ARG A 165 -14.16 13.42 -8.16
C ARG A 165 -14.46 14.91 -8.09
N ASN A 166 -15.66 15.28 -7.62
CA ASN A 166 -16.05 16.67 -7.47
C ASN A 166 -15.23 17.37 -6.38
N VAL A 167 -15.04 16.73 -5.22
CA VAL A 167 -14.18 17.26 -4.14
C VAL A 167 -12.75 17.48 -4.64
N LEU A 168 -12.16 16.49 -5.33
CA LEU A 168 -10.82 16.57 -5.91
C LEU A 168 -10.69 17.61 -7.04
N ALA A 169 -11.80 18.01 -7.67
CA ALA A 169 -11.81 19.05 -8.69
C ALA A 169 -11.82 20.47 -8.12
N THR A 170 -12.20 20.64 -6.84
CA THR A 170 -12.14 21.95 -6.15
C THR A 170 -10.70 22.38 -5.89
N GLU A 171 -10.47 23.68 -5.75
CA GLU A 171 -9.14 24.22 -5.41
C GLU A 171 -8.63 23.70 -4.06
N HIS A 172 -9.52 23.61 -3.06
CA HIS A 172 -9.18 23.05 -1.76
C HIS A 172 -8.78 21.56 -1.84
N GLY A 173 -9.57 20.75 -2.56
CA GLY A 173 -9.28 19.33 -2.75
C GLY A 173 -7.97 19.09 -3.52
N LYS A 174 -7.69 19.90 -4.55
CA LYS A 174 -6.41 19.87 -5.27
C LYS A 174 -5.24 20.22 -4.35
N ALA A 175 -5.37 21.26 -3.51
CA ALA A 175 -4.33 21.68 -2.59
C ALA A 175 -3.98 20.58 -1.58
N LEU A 176 -4.99 20.00 -0.91
CA LEU A 176 -4.80 18.87 0.00
C LEU A 176 -4.19 17.66 -0.70
N TYR A 177 -4.68 17.30 -1.89
CA TYR A 177 -4.18 16.12 -2.59
C TYR A 177 -2.74 16.32 -3.10
N LYS A 178 -2.34 17.54 -3.45
CA LYS A 178 -0.97 17.89 -3.82
C LYS A 178 0.01 17.74 -2.65
N GLN A 179 -0.42 18.06 -1.42
CA GLN A 179 0.39 17.87 -0.22
C GLN A 179 0.79 16.40 -0.04
N ARG A 180 -0.11 15.44 -0.32
CA ARG A 180 0.18 13.99 -0.22
C ARG A 180 1.46 13.61 -0.94
N GLN A 181 1.62 14.11 -2.17
CA GLN A 181 2.77 13.80 -3.00
C GLN A 181 4.06 14.25 -2.30
N HIS A 182 4.11 15.50 -1.85
CA HIS A 182 5.29 16.03 -1.17
C HIS A 182 5.56 15.36 0.19
N ILE A 183 4.52 15.03 0.96
CA ILE A 183 4.70 14.46 2.30
C ILE A 183 5.32 13.07 2.19
N ILE A 184 4.59 12.13 1.57
CA ILE A 184 4.94 10.72 1.70
C ILE A 184 6.03 10.30 0.70
N GLU A 185 6.06 10.89 -0.51
CA GLU A 185 7.13 10.58 -1.47
C GLU A 185 8.48 11.09 -0.99
N SER A 186 8.54 12.23 -0.29
CA SER A 186 9.78 12.69 0.33
C SER A 186 10.24 11.78 1.47
N VAL A 187 9.33 11.29 2.33
CA VAL A 187 9.67 10.31 3.38
C VAL A 187 10.26 9.03 2.77
N PHE A 188 9.57 8.45 1.78
CA PHE A 188 10.05 7.23 1.11
C PHE A 188 11.32 7.48 0.27
N GLY A 189 11.41 8.62 -0.41
CA GLY A 189 12.58 9.02 -1.19
C GLY A 189 13.81 9.18 -0.31
N ASN A 190 13.70 9.91 0.80
CA ASN A 190 14.78 10.07 1.78
C ASN A 190 15.21 8.70 2.33
N THR A 191 14.24 7.86 2.71
CA THR A 191 14.50 6.53 3.25
C THR A 191 15.26 5.63 2.28
N LYS A 192 14.87 5.64 0.99
CA LYS A 192 15.48 4.76 -0.03
C LYS A 192 16.79 5.31 -0.58
N HIS A 193 16.84 6.59 -0.94
CA HIS A 193 17.96 7.16 -1.70
C HIS A 193 19.02 7.79 -0.81
N ASN A 194 18.63 8.61 0.17
CA ASN A 194 19.60 9.29 1.03
C ASN A 194 20.09 8.36 2.15
N ARG A 195 19.20 7.51 2.68
CA ARG A 195 19.51 6.61 3.80
C ARG A 195 19.86 5.19 3.36
N GLY A 196 19.69 4.86 2.08
CA GLY A 196 20.04 3.54 1.52
C GLY A 196 19.16 2.38 2.00
N ILE A 197 18.03 2.63 2.67
CA ILE A 197 17.19 1.59 3.27
C ILE A 197 16.24 1.04 2.21
N THR A 198 16.71 0.06 1.45
CA THR A 198 15.99 -0.52 0.30
C THR A 198 15.52 -1.97 0.53
N ARG A 199 16.10 -2.65 1.52
CA ARG A 199 15.80 -4.03 1.92
C ARG A 199 15.66 -4.11 3.44
N PHE A 200 14.95 -5.14 3.90
CA PHE A 200 14.95 -5.50 5.31
C PHE A 200 16.07 -6.50 5.60
N HIS A 201 16.66 -6.40 6.78
CA HIS A 201 17.70 -7.30 7.25
C HIS A 201 17.16 -8.35 8.23
N ARG A 202 16.00 -8.09 8.86
CA ARG A 202 15.32 -9.02 9.74
C ARG A 202 14.40 -9.95 8.95
N ARG A 203 14.03 -11.07 9.58
CA ARG A 203 13.13 -12.09 9.01
C ARG A 203 11.94 -12.29 9.96
N GLY A 204 10.79 -12.63 9.40
CA GLY A 204 9.53 -12.68 10.14
C GLY A 204 8.89 -11.29 10.27
N ARG A 205 7.55 -11.27 10.15
CA ARG A 205 6.75 -10.03 10.10
C ARG A 205 6.99 -9.12 11.28
N THR A 206 7.06 -9.66 12.50
CA THR A 206 7.25 -8.87 13.73
C THR A 206 8.60 -8.18 13.74
N ALA A 207 9.67 -8.89 13.41
CA ALA A 207 11.02 -8.32 13.43
C ALA A 207 11.20 -7.28 12.31
N VAL A 208 10.65 -7.53 11.14
CA VAL A 208 10.62 -6.58 10.02
C VAL A 208 9.79 -5.33 10.36
N ARG A 209 8.67 -5.49 11.06
CA ARG A 209 7.89 -4.35 11.56
C ARG A 209 8.70 -3.48 12.52
N THR A 210 9.42 -4.09 13.45
CA THR A 210 10.29 -3.36 14.38
C THR A 210 11.40 -2.62 13.63
N GLU A 211 12.06 -3.28 12.67
CA GLU A 211 13.07 -2.65 11.80
C GLU A 211 12.48 -1.44 11.06
N TRP A 212 11.30 -1.59 10.45
CA TRP A 212 10.63 -0.51 9.75
C TRP A 212 10.28 0.67 10.66
N ARG A 213 9.76 0.40 11.86
CA ARG A 213 9.45 1.43 12.85
C ARG A 213 10.70 2.16 13.32
N LEU A 214 11.83 1.46 13.52
CA LEU A 214 13.11 2.09 13.85
C LEU A 214 13.59 3.01 12.72
N CYS A 215 13.43 2.57 11.46
CA CYS A 215 13.74 3.40 10.30
C CYS A 215 12.91 4.69 10.29
N MET A 216 11.61 4.62 10.56
CA MET A 216 10.75 5.81 10.60
C MET A 216 11.00 6.70 11.81
N ALA A 217 11.29 6.11 12.98
CA ALA A 217 11.64 6.86 14.18
C ALA A 217 12.92 7.69 13.98
N THR A 218 13.95 7.09 13.38
CA THR A 218 15.20 7.80 13.05
C THR A 218 15.00 8.90 12.00
N HIS A 219 14.04 8.75 11.07
CA HIS A 219 13.63 9.84 10.18
C HIS A 219 13.04 11.02 10.98
N ASN A 220 12.14 10.74 11.93
CA ASN A 220 11.55 11.77 12.78
C ASN A 220 12.59 12.47 13.67
N LEU A 221 13.53 11.72 14.25
CA LEU A 221 14.60 12.28 15.08
C LEU A 221 15.50 13.22 14.28
N LEU A 222 15.86 12.87 13.05
CA LEU A 222 16.64 13.76 12.18
C LEU A 222 15.88 15.03 11.83
N LYS A 223 14.56 14.93 11.58
CA LYS A 223 13.70 16.11 11.37
C LYS A 223 13.69 17.03 12.58
N LEU A 224 13.55 16.47 13.79
CA LEU A 224 13.58 17.23 15.03
C LEU A 224 14.95 17.88 15.27
N HIS A 225 16.03 17.13 15.09
CA HIS A 225 17.39 17.63 15.26
C HIS A 225 17.70 18.80 14.31
N ASN A 226 17.37 18.66 13.03
CA ASN A 226 17.58 19.72 12.05
C ASN A 226 16.74 20.97 12.36
N HIS A 227 15.52 20.79 12.84
CA HIS A 227 14.68 21.89 13.29
C HIS A 227 15.29 22.63 14.49
N GLN A 228 15.84 21.89 15.47
CA GLN A 228 16.53 22.49 16.62
C GLN A 228 17.78 23.26 16.20
N LEU A 229 18.60 22.71 15.29
CA LEU A 229 19.79 23.41 14.79
C LEU A 229 19.43 24.70 14.04
N ALA A 230 18.39 24.67 13.20
CA ALA A 230 17.93 25.84 12.47
C ALA A 230 17.43 26.94 13.43
N ASN A 231 16.74 26.57 14.51
CA ASN A 231 16.25 27.53 15.50
C ASN A 231 17.37 28.13 16.37
N THR A 232 18.44 27.37 16.65
CA THR A 232 19.59 27.89 17.43
C THR A 232 20.49 28.80 16.59
N ALA A 233 20.48 28.63 15.26
CA ALA A 233 21.27 29.45 14.33
C ALA A 233 20.59 30.75 13.89
N ALA A 234 19.29 30.92 14.21
CA ALA A 234 18.47 32.09 13.92
C ALA A 234 18.40 33.03 15.13
#